data_AF-A0A940GHG6-F1
#
_entry.id   AF-A0A940GHG6-F1
#
_cell.length_a   1.000
_cell.length_b   1.000
_cell.length_c   1.000
_cell.angle_alpha   90.00
_cell.angle_beta   90.00
_cell.angle_gamma   90.00
#
_symmetry.space_group_name_H-M   'P 1'
#
loop_
_entity.id
_entity.type
_entity.pdbx_description
1 polymer ?
#
loop_
_entity_poly.entity_id
_entity_poly.type
_entity_poly.pdbx_seq_one_letter_code
_entity_poly.pdbx_strand_id
1 'polypeptide(L)'
;MTASERILGFALPIIRIFLGLVCFVNGFNWFFKIITPYPSMSDFVHFMPPPDIVGALIENGILFHLVKLVELLAGIALLTNRLVPLGLVVSMSVTVIVFVVDVFRPEFRLRAFLMGSGTLAMTLVMLIAYYDHYRPMMAVKAAPNPDPAEPRPADGGAFAAAFGSVLKPLFLPFAVLSMLVGMVQVGWLGVMVGQYIADPKPIGALHPLQPRLEKPVP
;
A
#
# COMPACT_ATOMS: atom_id res chain seq x y z
N MET A 1 -27.06 11.65 14.19
CA MET A 1 -25.90 11.57 13.28
C MET A 1 -25.19 12.91 13.30
N THR A 2 -24.02 12.97 13.94
CA THR A 2 -23.20 14.19 14.06
C THR A 2 -22.59 14.58 12.71
N ALA A 3 -22.17 15.84 12.53
CA ALA A 3 -21.56 16.30 11.26
C ALA A 3 -20.30 15.48 10.90
N SER A 4 -19.49 15.13 11.90
CA SER A 4 -18.29 14.29 11.76
C SER A 4 -18.61 12.88 11.30
N GLU A 5 -19.66 12.24 11.84
CA GLU A 5 -20.13 10.92 11.39
C GLU A 5 -20.54 10.93 9.92
N ARG A 6 -21.21 12.00 9.46
CA ARG A 6 -21.58 12.13 8.04
C ARG A 6 -20.33 12.19 7.16
N ILE A 7 -19.37 13.03 7.52
CA ILE A 7 -18.12 13.21 6.76
C ILE A 7 -17.35 11.89 6.70
N LEU A 8 -17.19 11.19 7.83
CA LEU A 8 -16.51 9.90 7.88
C LEU A 8 -17.25 8.83 7.07
N GLY A 9 -18.59 8.81 7.12
CA GLY A 9 -19.41 7.89 6.32
C GLY A 9 -19.17 8.03 4.81
N PHE A 10 -18.89 9.24 4.33
CA PHE A 10 -18.51 9.47 2.93
C PHE A 10 -17.01 9.25 2.67
N ALA A 11 -16.15 9.70 3.58
CA ALA A 11 -14.70 9.68 3.37
C ALA A 11 -14.13 8.26 3.38
N LEU A 12 -14.56 7.39 4.29
CA LEU A 12 -13.97 6.06 4.46
C LEU A 12 -14.14 5.15 3.22
N PRO A 13 -15.32 5.06 2.58
CA PRO A 13 -15.46 4.35 1.32
C PRO A 13 -14.56 4.90 0.21
N ILE A 14 -14.40 6.23 0.14
CA ILE A 14 -13.55 6.89 -0.85
C ILE A 14 -12.08 6.55 -0.62
N ILE A 15 -11.60 6.67 0.63
CA ILE A 15 -10.22 6.30 1.00
C ILE A 15 -9.94 4.83 0.69
N ARG A 16 -10.89 3.93 0.98
CA ARG A 16 -10.79 2.50 0.63
C ARG A 16 -10.61 2.32 -0.88
N ILE A 17 -11.41 3.00 -1.69
CA ILE A 17 -11.33 2.92 -3.15
C ILE A 17 -10.00 3.50 -3.65
N PHE A 18 -9.57 4.66 -3.14
CA PHE A 18 -8.30 5.28 -3.52
C PHE A 18 -7.11 4.40 -3.18
N LEU A 19 -7.03 3.90 -1.93
CA LEU A 19 -5.98 2.95 -1.53
C LEU A 19 -6.02 1.68 -2.38
N GLY A 20 -7.21 1.13 -2.60
CA GLY A 20 -7.42 -0.05 -3.44
C GLY A 20 -6.94 0.16 -4.88
N LEU A 21 -7.25 1.31 -5.48
CA LEU A 21 -6.78 1.68 -6.82
C LEU A 21 -5.26 1.83 -6.85
N VAL A 22 -4.66 2.51 -5.87
CA VAL A 22 -3.21 2.69 -5.79
C VAL A 22 -2.50 1.34 -5.71
N CYS A 23 -2.92 0.46 -4.79
CA CYS A 23 -2.33 -0.87 -4.64
C CYS A 23 -2.56 -1.74 -5.88
N PHE A 24 -3.78 -1.75 -6.42
CA PHE A 24 -4.12 -2.52 -7.62
C PHE A 24 -3.30 -2.09 -8.83
N VAL A 25 -3.30 -0.79 -9.15
CA VAL A 25 -2.59 -0.26 -10.32
C VAL A 25 -1.09 -0.46 -10.17
N ASN A 26 -0.51 -0.23 -8.99
CA ASN A 26 0.93 -0.43 -8.76
C ASN A 26 1.35 -1.90 -8.84
N GLY A 27 0.56 -2.80 -8.24
CA GLY A 27 0.80 -4.25 -8.31
C GLY A 27 0.63 -4.77 -9.73
N PHE A 28 -0.44 -4.37 -10.42
CA PHE A 28 -0.73 -4.76 -11.79
C PHE A 28 0.29 -4.20 -12.80
N ASN A 29 0.78 -2.97 -12.58
CA ASN A 29 1.80 -2.34 -13.41
C ASN A 29 3.10 -3.15 -13.45
N TRP A 30 3.47 -3.80 -12.34
CA TRP A 30 4.67 -4.64 -12.32
C TRP A 30 4.62 -5.79 -13.32
N PHE A 31 3.45 -6.39 -13.49
CA PHE A 31 3.24 -7.54 -14.37
C PHE A 31 2.92 -7.15 -15.82
N PHE A 32 2.24 -6.03 -16.05
CA PHE A 32 1.70 -5.69 -17.37
C PHE A 32 2.19 -4.35 -17.97
N LYS A 33 3.11 -3.63 -17.30
CA LYS A 33 3.72 -2.36 -17.75
C LYS A 33 2.71 -1.36 -18.37
N ILE A 34 1.87 -0.77 -17.53
CA ILE A 34 0.82 0.17 -17.94
C ILE A 34 1.23 1.62 -17.69
N ILE A 35 2.26 1.88 -16.88
CA ILE A 35 2.67 3.21 -16.46
C ILE A 35 4.19 3.34 -16.60
N THR A 36 4.64 4.32 -17.39
CA THR A 36 6.05 4.71 -17.53
C THR A 36 6.21 6.23 -17.34
N PRO A 37 7.27 6.73 -16.68
CA PRO A 37 8.34 6.02 -16.00
C PRO A 37 7.92 5.60 -14.57
N TYR A 38 7.82 4.29 -14.35
CA TYR A 38 7.57 3.71 -13.03
C TYR A 38 8.14 2.29 -12.97
N PRO A 39 8.54 1.77 -11.81
CA PRO A 39 9.05 0.40 -11.72
C PRO A 39 8.07 -0.63 -12.30
N SER A 40 8.47 -1.32 -13.36
CA SER A 40 7.81 -2.52 -13.88
C SER A 40 8.86 -3.59 -14.20
N MET A 41 8.48 -4.86 -14.32
CA MET A 41 9.40 -5.94 -14.71
C MET A 41 10.16 -5.61 -16.00
N SER A 42 9.55 -4.78 -16.84
CA SER A 42 10.05 -4.41 -18.14
C SER A 42 10.84 -3.10 -18.20
N ASP A 43 10.93 -2.34 -17.10
CA ASP A 43 11.59 -1.02 -17.07
C ASP A 43 13.06 -1.09 -16.63
N PHE A 44 13.46 -2.11 -15.86
CA PHE A 44 14.83 -2.30 -15.34
C PHE A 44 15.73 -3.12 -16.25
N VAL A 45 15.34 -3.19 -17.50
CA VAL A 45 16.06 -3.91 -18.55
C VAL A 45 17.28 -3.10 -19.03
N HIS A 46 17.24 -1.76 -18.99
CA HIS A 46 18.31 -0.86 -19.46
C HIS A 46 18.88 0.08 -18.41
N PHE A 47 18.06 0.40 -17.42
CA PHE A 47 18.51 1.18 -16.28
C PHE A 47 18.87 0.16 -15.21
N MET A 48 20.13 0.21 -14.76
CA MET A 48 20.52 -0.50 -13.55
C MET A 48 19.46 -0.16 -12.50
N PRO A 49 18.84 -1.16 -11.84
CA PRO A 49 18.00 -0.88 -10.70
C PRO A 49 18.80 0.08 -9.81
N PRO A 50 18.20 1.18 -9.32
CA PRO A 50 18.96 2.12 -8.52
C PRO A 50 19.70 1.33 -7.43
N PRO A 51 20.90 1.74 -6.99
CA PRO A 51 21.63 1.06 -5.92
C PRO A 51 20.95 1.28 -4.56
N ASP A 52 19.62 1.23 -4.55
CA ASP A 52 18.71 1.33 -3.44
C ASP A 52 18.09 -0.05 -3.14
N ILE A 53 17.32 -0.08 -2.08
CA ILE A 53 16.67 -1.29 -1.56
C ILE A 53 15.75 -1.93 -2.62
N VAL A 54 15.08 -1.12 -3.44
CA VAL A 54 14.18 -1.61 -4.50
C VAL A 54 14.99 -2.31 -5.58
N GLY A 55 16.15 -1.76 -5.95
CA GLY A 55 17.01 -2.41 -6.92
C GLY A 55 17.53 -3.77 -6.44
N ALA A 56 17.95 -3.88 -5.19
CA ALA A 56 18.39 -5.15 -4.60
C ALA A 56 17.25 -6.19 -4.52
N LEU A 57 16.02 -5.76 -4.25
CA LEU A 57 14.84 -6.64 -4.23
C LEU A 57 14.48 -7.16 -5.63
N ILE A 58 14.65 -6.32 -6.65
CA ILE A 58 14.42 -6.69 -8.06
C ILE A 58 15.49 -7.68 -8.53
N GLU A 59 16.76 -7.46 -8.17
CA GLU A 59 17.87 -8.37 -8.51
C GLU A 59 17.72 -9.77 -7.90
N ASN A 60 17.16 -9.86 -6.69
CA ASN A 60 16.81 -11.15 -6.09
C ASN A 60 15.64 -11.86 -6.81
N GLY A 61 14.94 -11.17 -7.72
CA GLY A 61 13.81 -11.68 -8.49
C GLY A 61 12.56 -11.90 -7.64
N ILE A 62 12.55 -12.94 -6.81
CA ILE A 62 11.36 -13.44 -6.12
C ILE A 62 10.74 -12.40 -5.18
N LEU A 63 11.55 -11.65 -4.43
CA LEU A 63 11.06 -10.77 -3.37
C LEU A 63 10.21 -9.63 -3.93
N PHE A 64 10.61 -9.00 -5.02
CA PHE A 64 9.83 -7.90 -5.58
C PHE A 64 8.54 -8.39 -6.26
N HIS A 65 8.53 -9.60 -6.86
CA HIS A 65 7.29 -10.22 -7.35
C HIS A 65 6.30 -10.48 -6.20
N LEU A 66 6.77 -10.97 -5.05
CA LEU A 66 5.91 -11.23 -3.89
C LEU A 66 5.32 -9.93 -3.34
N VAL A 67 6.12 -8.87 -3.21
CA VAL A 67 5.65 -7.55 -2.78
C VAL A 67 4.54 -7.06 -3.71
N LYS A 68 4.74 -7.13 -5.02
CA LYS A 68 3.76 -6.65 -6.02
C LYS A 68 2.51 -7.52 -6.09
N LEU A 69 2.65 -8.83 -5.87
CA LEU A 69 1.52 -9.74 -5.73
C LEU A 69 0.67 -9.38 -4.50
N VAL A 70 1.31 -9.10 -3.35
CA VAL A 70 0.61 -8.66 -2.14
C VAL A 70 -0.13 -7.34 -2.38
N GLU A 71 0.49 -6.35 -3.01
CA GLU A 71 -0.19 -5.10 -3.38
C GLU A 71 -1.38 -5.34 -4.30
N LEU A 72 -1.24 -6.21 -5.30
CA LEU A 72 -2.30 -6.54 -6.22
C LEU A 72 -3.50 -7.19 -5.51
N LEU A 73 -3.24 -8.21 -4.69
CA LEU A 73 -4.29 -8.92 -3.94
C LEU A 73 -4.97 -8.02 -2.91
N ALA A 74 -4.20 -7.19 -2.20
CA ALA A 74 -4.76 -6.20 -1.27
C ALA A 74 -5.61 -5.15 -2.02
N GLY A 75 -5.16 -4.69 -3.18
CA GLY A 75 -5.92 -3.80 -4.05
C GLY A 75 -7.26 -4.41 -4.46
N ILE A 76 -7.27 -5.66 -4.91
CA ILE A 76 -8.50 -6.39 -5.26
C ILE A 76 -9.43 -6.53 -4.05
N ALA A 77 -8.90 -6.93 -2.90
CA ALA A 77 -9.67 -7.05 -1.65
C ALA A 77 -10.35 -5.72 -1.27
N LEU A 78 -9.58 -4.63 -1.31
CA LEU A 78 -10.06 -3.28 -1.00
C LEU A 78 -11.13 -2.82 -1.99
N LEU A 79 -10.92 -2.99 -3.30
CA LEU A 79 -11.87 -2.55 -4.34
C LEU A 79 -13.17 -3.35 -4.30
N THR A 80 -13.08 -4.67 -4.17
CA THR A 80 -14.25 -5.57 -4.11
C THR A 80 -14.98 -5.55 -2.77
N ASN A 81 -14.46 -4.83 -1.77
CA ASN A 81 -14.96 -4.82 -0.40
C ASN A 81 -14.95 -6.20 0.26
N ARG A 82 -14.02 -7.07 -0.11
CA ARG A 82 -13.92 -8.45 0.41
C ARG A 82 -12.58 -8.61 1.11
N LEU A 83 -12.58 -9.23 2.28
CA LEU A 83 -11.37 -9.44 3.09
C LEU A 83 -10.62 -8.14 3.41
N VAL A 84 -11.31 -7.00 3.49
CA VAL A 84 -10.70 -5.68 3.70
C VAL A 84 -9.77 -5.67 4.93
N PRO A 85 -10.18 -6.18 6.11
CA PRO A 85 -9.29 -6.12 7.27
C PRO A 85 -8.00 -6.93 7.09
N LEU A 86 -8.12 -8.12 6.49
CA LEU A 86 -6.97 -8.98 6.20
C LEU A 86 -6.05 -8.32 5.16
N GLY A 87 -6.62 -7.78 4.08
CA GLY A 87 -5.87 -7.08 3.04
C GLY A 87 -5.07 -5.91 3.60
N LEU A 88 -5.66 -5.11 4.52
CA LEU A 88 -4.96 -4.01 5.19
C LEU A 88 -3.76 -4.49 6.00
N VAL A 89 -3.94 -5.51 6.85
CA VAL A 89 -2.85 -6.06 7.68
C VAL A 89 -1.71 -6.61 6.82
N VAL A 90 -2.01 -7.40 5.80
CA VAL A 90 -0.99 -7.96 4.91
C VAL A 90 -0.29 -6.84 4.14
N SER A 91 -1.06 -5.89 3.60
CA SER A 91 -0.51 -4.73 2.87
C SER A 91 0.36 -3.82 3.73
N MET A 92 0.15 -3.77 5.05
CA MET A 92 0.92 -2.93 5.97
C MET A 92 2.42 -3.26 5.92
N SER A 93 2.77 -4.54 5.80
CA SER A 93 4.17 -4.96 5.64
C SER A 93 4.84 -4.34 4.41
N VAL A 94 4.06 -4.14 3.34
CA VAL A 94 4.53 -3.50 2.10
C VAL A 94 4.52 -1.98 2.22
N THR A 95 3.43 -1.38 2.70
CA THR A 95 3.27 0.08 2.72
C THR A 95 4.26 0.76 3.65
N VAL A 96 4.65 0.12 4.75
CA VAL A 96 5.73 0.61 5.63
C VAL A 96 7.07 0.64 4.88
N ILE A 97 7.42 -0.42 4.14
CA ILE A 97 8.67 -0.47 3.38
C ILE A 97 8.65 0.56 2.25
N VAL A 98 7.53 0.67 1.52
CA VAL A 98 7.35 1.69 0.48
C VAL A 98 7.49 3.08 1.06
N PHE A 99 6.88 3.37 2.21
CA PHE A 99 7.06 4.64 2.91
C PHE A 99 8.53 4.92 3.23
N VAL A 100 9.23 3.95 3.83
CA VAL A 100 10.65 4.13 4.19
C VAL A 100 11.48 4.42 2.94
N VAL A 101 11.30 3.60 1.90
CA VAL A 101 12.05 3.75 0.65
C VAL A 101 11.66 5.02 -0.11
N ASP A 102 10.43 5.52 -0.02
CA ASP A 102 10.00 6.71 -0.76
C ASP A 102 10.32 8.02 -0.06
N VAL A 103 10.26 8.03 1.27
CA VAL A 103 10.45 9.23 2.08
C VAL A 103 11.92 9.46 2.43
N PHE A 104 12.67 8.41 2.76
CA PHE A 104 14.07 8.53 3.19
C PHE A 104 15.07 8.31 2.05
N ARG A 105 14.68 8.63 0.81
CA ARG A 105 15.63 8.59 -0.31
C ARG A 105 16.68 9.69 -0.17
N PRO A 106 17.92 9.45 -0.65
CA PRO A 106 18.94 10.49 -0.70
C PRO A 106 18.50 11.74 -1.47
N GLU A 107 17.71 11.55 -2.54
CA GLU A 107 17.18 12.63 -3.36
C GLU A 107 15.67 12.77 -3.14
N PHE A 108 15.25 13.94 -2.64
CA PHE A 108 13.84 14.22 -2.45
C PHE A 108 13.11 14.30 -3.79
N ARG A 109 12.10 13.44 -3.96
CA ARG A 109 11.17 13.50 -5.09
C ARG A 109 9.75 13.60 -4.55
N LEU A 110 9.11 14.74 -4.79
CA LEU A 110 7.75 15.01 -4.30
C LEU A 110 6.77 13.88 -4.63
N ARG A 111 6.85 13.32 -5.83
CA ARG A 111 6.03 12.18 -6.24
C ARG A 111 6.25 10.95 -5.34
N ALA A 112 7.50 10.56 -5.10
CA ALA A 112 7.79 9.40 -4.27
C ALA A 112 7.29 9.65 -2.85
N PHE A 113 7.63 10.81 -2.28
CA PHE A 113 7.17 11.22 -0.96
C PHE A 113 5.64 11.13 -0.83
N LEU A 114 4.89 11.68 -1.79
CA LEU A 114 3.43 11.63 -1.79
C LEU A 114 2.89 10.20 -1.94
N MET A 115 3.50 9.35 -2.77
CA MET A 115 3.10 7.95 -2.93
C MET A 115 3.32 7.18 -1.63
N GLY A 116 4.54 7.16 -1.09
CA GLY A 116 4.84 6.42 0.14
C GLY A 116 4.07 6.92 1.36
N SER A 117 4.11 8.23 1.64
CA SER A 117 3.41 8.80 2.81
C SER A 117 1.90 8.73 2.68
N GLY A 118 1.35 9.00 1.50
CA GLY A 118 -0.10 8.96 1.27
C GLY A 118 -0.67 7.55 1.35
N THR A 119 0.03 6.56 0.80
CA THR A 119 -0.41 5.15 0.86
C THR A 119 -0.34 4.64 2.30
N LEU A 120 0.71 4.97 3.05
CA LEU A 120 0.79 4.64 4.47
C LEU A 120 -0.31 5.34 5.28
N ALA A 121 -0.54 6.63 5.06
CA ALA A 121 -1.58 7.40 5.77
C ALA A 121 -2.98 6.82 5.53
N MET A 122 -3.35 6.54 4.27
CA MET A 122 -4.62 5.88 3.95
C MET A 122 -4.72 4.49 4.57
N THR A 123 -3.64 3.71 4.56
CA THR A 123 -3.60 2.37 5.19
C THR A 123 -3.84 2.47 6.69
N LEU A 124 -3.17 3.41 7.37
CA LEU A 124 -3.34 3.65 8.80
C LEU A 124 -4.76 4.11 9.14
N VAL A 125 -5.32 5.07 8.40
CA VAL A 125 -6.72 5.49 8.59
C VAL A 125 -7.67 4.32 8.41
N MET A 126 -7.45 3.48 7.41
CA MET A 126 -8.29 2.30 7.18
C MET A 126 -8.10 1.24 8.27
N LEU A 127 -6.89 1.02 8.78
CA LEU A 127 -6.65 0.15 9.94
C LEU A 127 -7.40 0.67 11.18
N ILE A 128 -7.42 1.97 11.40
CA ILE A 128 -8.17 2.60 12.50
C ILE A 128 -9.68 2.50 12.24
N ALA A 129 -10.14 2.65 11.01
CA ALA A 129 -11.55 2.54 10.65
C ALA A 129 -12.11 1.12 10.89
N TYR A 130 -11.26 0.09 10.67
CA TYR A 130 -11.59 -1.31 10.91
C TYR A 130 -11.09 -1.80 12.28
N TYR A 131 -10.74 -0.88 13.19
CA TYR A 131 -10.11 -1.18 14.48
C TYR A 131 -10.81 -2.28 15.27
N ASP A 132 -12.15 -2.28 15.29
CA ASP A 132 -12.97 -3.27 16.00
C ASP A 132 -12.68 -4.71 15.56
N HIS A 133 -12.27 -4.93 14.31
CA HIS A 133 -11.89 -6.26 13.79
C HIS A 133 -10.51 -6.72 14.30
N TYR A 134 -9.65 -5.78 14.71
CA TYR A 134 -8.29 -6.06 15.20
C TYR A 134 -8.20 -6.07 16.72
N ARG A 135 -9.24 -5.64 17.44
CA ARG A 135 -9.28 -5.65 18.92
C ARG A 135 -8.80 -6.96 19.56
N PRO A 136 -9.22 -8.15 19.11
CA PRO A 136 -8.76 -9.40 19.71
C PRO A 136 -7.25 -9.61 19.59
N MET A 137 -6.61 -9.06 18.55
CA MET A 137 -5.18 -9.20 18.29
C MET A 137 -4.31 -8.33 19.22
N MET A 138 -4.90 -7.40 19.99
CA MET A 138 -4.19 -6.53 20.94
C MET A 138 -4.22 -7.04 22.38
N ALA A 139 -4.68 -8.28 22.60
CA ALA A 139 -4.63 -8.89 23.93
C ALA A 139 -3.16 -9.01 24.39
N VAL A 140 -2.83 -8.36 25.51
CA VAL A 140 -1.48 -8.41 26.13
C VAL A 140 -1.07 -9.85 26.48
N LYS A 141 -2.05 -10.68 26.84
CA LYS A 141 -1.88 -12.12 27.01
C LYS A 141 -2.95 -12.83 26.20
N ALA A 142 -2.53 -13.58 25.18
CA ALA A 142 -3.40 -14.45 24.41
C ALA A 142 -3.20 -15.90 24.87
N ALA A 143 -4.29 -16.60 25.17
CA ALA A 143 -4.26 -18.04 25.38
C ALA A 143 -4.65 -18.75 24.07
N PRO A 144 -3.94 -19.81 23.65
CA PRO A 144 -4.37 -20.59 22.50
C PRO A 144 -5.78 -21.14 22.72
N ASN A 145 -6.56 -21.25 21.65
CA ASN A 145 -7.87 -21.88 21.71
C ASN A 145 -7.75 -23.35 21.28
N PRO A 146 -8.01 -24.32 22.17
CA PRO A 146 -7.99 -25.74 21.78
C PRO A 146 -9.13 -26.08 20.81
N ASP A 147 -10.23 -25.32 20.84
CA ASP A 147 -11.34 -25.47 19.89
C ASP A 147 -11.45 -24.23 18.97
N PRO A 148 -11.03 -24.32 17.70
CA PRO A 148 -11.13 -23.20 16.77
C PRO A 148 -12.57 -22.81 16.40
N ALA A 149 -13.58 -23.65 16.72
CA ALA A 149 -14.98 -23.35 16.46
C ALA A 149 -15.65 -22.51 17.56
N GLU A 150 -15.06 -22.43 18.76
CA GLU A 150 -15.65 -21.69 19.88
C GLU A 150 -15.33 -20.18 19.77
N PRO A 151 -16.35 -19.31 19.64
CA PRO A 151 -16.14 -17.87 19.57
C PRO A 151 -15.74 -17.32 20.94
N ARG A 152 -14.63 -16.56 20.98
CA ARG A 152 -14.18 -15.86 22.19
C ARG A 152 -14.52 -14.36 22.16
N PRO A 153 -14.62 -13.71 23.34
CA PRO A 153 -14.83 -12.27 23.42
C PRO A 153 -13.78 -11.50 22.61
N ALA A 154 -14.26 -10.56 21.79
CA ALA A 154 -13.46 -9.77 20.86
C ALA A 154 -13.05 -8.40 21.42
N ASP A 155 -13.01 -8.25 22.74
CA ASP A 155 -12.92 -6.97 23.42
C ASP A 155 -11.51 -6.36 23.43
N GLY A 156 -10.47 -7.20 23.35
CA GLY A 156 -9.06 -6.76 23.28
C GLY A 156 -8.51 -6.19 24.60
N GLY A 157 -9.33 -6.21 25.66
CA GLY A 157 -8.99 -5.73 26.99
C GLY A 157 -8.83 -4.21 27.11
N ALA A 158 -8.31 -3.78 28.26
CA ALA A 158 -8.16 -2.37 28.62
C ALA A 158 -7.21 -1.60 27.70
N PHE A 159 -6.16 -2.25 27.18
CA PHE A 159 -5.22 -1.62 26.24
C PHE A 159 -5.93 -1.22 24.94
N ALA A 160 -6.76 -2.10 24.37
CA ALA A 160 -7.52 -1.79 23.16
C ALA A 160 -8.50 -0.62 23.40
N ALA A 161 -9.16 -0.58 24.56
CA ALA A 161 -10.03 0.53 24.92
C ALA A 161 -9.27 1.87 25.03
N ALA A 162 -8.10 1.87 25.69
CA ALA A 162 -7.26 3.06 25.84
C ALA A 162 -6.70 3.55 24.49
N PHE A 163 -6.26 2.64 23.63
CA PHE A 163 -5.76 3.00 22.31
C PHE A 163 -6.87 3.62 21.43
N GLY A 164 -8.07 3.04 21.44
CA GLY A 164 -9.22 3.60 20.72
C GLY A 164 -9.62 5.00 21.20
N SER A 165 -9.53 5.29 22.50
CA SER A 165 -9.87 6.61 23.04
C SER A 165 -8.88 7.70 22.62
N VAL A 166 -7.59 7.36 22.51
CA VAL A 166 -6.53 8.26 22.03
C VAL A 166 -6.70 8.57 20.53
N LEU A 167 -7.09 7.59 19.72
CA LEU A 167 -7.24 7.77 18.27
C LEU A 167 -8.50 8.54 17.88
N LYS A 168 -9.58 8.44 18.67
CA LYS A 168 -10.88 9.04 18.38
C LYS A 168 -10.83 10.54 18.00
N PRO A 169 -10.14 11.44 18.74
CA PRO A 169 -10.09 12.86 18.37
C PRO A 169 -9.27 13.13 17.10
N LEU A 170 -8.27 12.29 16.82
CA LEU A 170 -7.40 12.45 15.65
C LEU A 170 -8.02 11.85 14.38
N PHE A 171 -9.01 10.96 14.51
CA PHE A 171 -9.47 10.17 13.37
C PHE A 171 -10.04 11.01 12.23
N LEU A 172 -10.89 12.00 12.53
CA LEU A 172 -11.50 12.86 11.51
C LEU A 172 -10.45 13.67 10.70
N PRO A 173 -9.56 14.47 11.31
CA PRO A 173 -8.58 15.24 10.54
C PRO A 173 -7.65 14.33 9.72
N PHE A 174 -7.23 13.18 10.26
CA PHE A 174 -6.43 12.22 9.53
C PHE A 174 -7.17 11.60 8.35
N ALA A 175 -8.46 11.27 8.50
CA ALA A 175 -9.28 10.75 7.41
C ALA A 175 -9.44 11.77 6.29
N VAL A 176 -9.75 13.02 6.62
CA VAL A 176 -9.88 14.09 5.61
C VAL A 176 -8.56 14.31 4.88
N LEU A 177 -7.44 14.42 5.61
CA LEU A 177 -6.11 14.56 5.01
C LEU A 177 -5.78 13.39 4.08
N SER A 178 -6.03 12.16 4.53
CA SER A 178 -5.76 10.95 3.75
C SER A 178 -6.63 10.87 2.50
N MET A 179 -7.88 11.32 2.57
CA MET A 179 -8.76 11.41 1.39
C MET A 179 -8.23 12.41 0.36
N LEU A 180 -7.78 13.59 0.80
CA LEU A 180 -7.22 14.62 -0.08
C LEU A 180 -5.93 14.13 -0.75
N VAL A 181 -5.03 13.51 0.01
CA VAL A 181 -3.79 12.94 -0.54
C VAL A 181 -4.10 11.79 -1.50
N GLY A 182 -5.03 10.90 -1.14
CA GLY A 182 -5.48 9.81 -2.01
C GLY A 182 -6.07 10.31 -3.34
N MET A 183 -6.82 11.41 -3.31
CA MET A 183 -7.35 12.05 -4.52
C MET A 183 -6.23 12.51 -5.45
N VAL A 184 -5.18 13.12 -4.90
CA VAL A 184 -3.99 13.55 -5.66
C VAL A 184 -3.26 12.34 -6.25
N GLN A 185 -3.07 11.27 -5.47
CA GLN A 185 -2.41 10.05 -5.93
C GLN A 185 -3.18 9.38 -7.08
N VAL A 186 -4.50 9.23 -6.94
CA VAL A 186 -5.35 8.62 -7.98
C VAL A 186 -5.40 9.51 -9.22
N GLY A 187 -5.48 10.83 -9.07
CA GLY A 187 -5.39 11.76 -10.19
C GLY A 187 -4.07 11.62 -10.95
N TRP A 188 -2.95 11.51 -10.23
CA TRP A 188 -1.64 11.27 -10.83
C TRP A 188 -1.57 9.92 -11.56
N LEU A 189 -2.07 8.84 -10.96
CA LEU A 189 -2.14 7.54 -11.61
C LEU A 189 -2.98 7.60 -12.89
N GLY A 190 -4.11 8.32 -12.87
CA GLY A 190 -4.94 8.54 -14.05
C GLY A 190 -4.18 9.23 -15.19
N VAL A 191 -3.40 10.28 -14.89
CA VAL A 191 -2.53 10.94 -15.89
C VAL A 191 -1.54 9.96 -16.49
N MET A 192 -0.91 9.13 -15.66
CA MET A 192 0.10 8.17 -16.11
C MET A 192 -0.48 7.05 -16.98
N VAL A 193 -1.66 6.53 -16.62
CA VAL A 193 -2.39 5.57 -17.46
C VAL A 193 -2.81 6.22 -18.77
N GLY A 194 -3.26 7.49 -18.74
CA GLY A 194 -3.60 8.24 -19.94
C GLY A 194 -2.41 8.43 -20.89
N GLN A 195 -1.22 8.73 -20.35
CA GLN A 195 0.02 8.82 -21.13
C GLN A 195 0.35 7.50 -21.85
N TYR A 196 0.16 6.37 -21.16
CA TYR A 196 0.37 5.06 -21.76
C TYR A 196 -0.66 4.74 -22.84
N ILE A 197 -1.93 5.10 -22.65
CA ILE A 197 -2.97 4.90 -23.67
C ILE A 197 -2.64 5.73 -24.93
N ALA A 198 -2.07 6.93 -24.77
CA ALA A 198 -1.68 7.80 -25.88
C ALA A 198 -0.47 7.28 -26.67
N ASP A 199 0.47 6.61 -26.00
CA ASP A 199 1.67 6.01 -26.62
C ASP A 199 1.92 4.60 -26.05
N PRO A 200 1.14 3.59 -26.47
CA PRO A 200 1.24 2.25 -25.92
C PRO A 200 2.53 1.59 -26.39
N LYS A 201 3.45 1.36 -25.44
CA LYS A 201 4.70 0.68 -25.73
C LYS A 201 4.47 -0.84 -25.74
N PRO A 202 4.75 -1.53 -26.86
CA PRO A 202 4.50 -2.97 -26.93
C PRO A 202 5.45 -3.74 -26.01
N ILE A 203 4.94 -4.83 -25.43
CA ILE A 203 5.72 -5.79 -24.61
C ILE A 203 6.92 -6.36 -25.39
N GLY A 204 6.87 -6.36 -26.73
CA GLY A 204 7.98 -6.80 -27.59
C GLY A 204 9.09 -5.76 -27.81
N ALA A 205 8.85 -4.47 -27.55
CA ALA A 205 9.89 -3.43 -27.60
C ALA A 205 10.76 -3.41 -26.32
N LEU A 206 10.65 -4.46 -25.52
CA LEU A 206 11.37 -4.67 -24.27
C LEU A 206 12.62 -5.49 -24.55
N HIS A 207 13.77 -4.97 -24.15
CA HIS A 207 15.02 -5.70 -24.28
C HIS A 207 15.15 -6.76 -23.15
N PRO A 208 16.10 -7.71 -23.24
CA PRO A 208 16.35 -8.70 -22.18
C PRO A 208 17.16 -8.14 -20.99
N LEU A 209 16.93 -8.69 -19.79
CA LEU A 209 17.68 -8.37 -18.56
C LEU A 209 19.20 -8.58 -18.75
N GLN A 210 20.01 -7.57 -18.42
CA GLN A 210 21.46 -7.73 -18.32
C GLN A 210 21.88 -7.83 -16.85
N PRO A 211 22.64 -8.88 -16.45
CA PRO A 211 23.22 -8.98 -15.12
C PRO A 211 24.11 -7.77 -14.80
N ARG A 212 24.14 -7.36 -13.52
CA ARG A 212 25.07 -6.35 -13.03
C ARG A 212 26.50 -6.81 -13.34
N LEU A 213 27.24 -6.06 -14.16
CA LEU A 213 28.67 -6.29 -14.35
C LEU A 213 29.32 -6.25 -12.96
N GLU A 214 29.94 -7.35 -12.54
CA GLU A 214 30.76 -7.37 -11.33
C GLU A 214 31.76 -6.21 -11.45
N LYS A 215 31.66 -5.22 -10.55
CA LYS A 215 32.78 -4.29 -10.41
C LYS A 215 33.98 -5.15 -10.02
N PRO A 216 35.13 -5.04 -10.72
CA PRO A 216 36.33 -5.71 -10.26
C PRO A 216 36.59 -5.27 -8.82
N VAL A 217 36.69 -6.24 -7.93
CA VAL A 217 37.03 -6.02 -6.53
C VAL A 217 38.42 -5.36 -6.52
N PRO A 218 38.59 -4.18 -5.90
CA PRO A 218 39.89 -3.56 -5.75
C PRO A 218 40.82 -4.37 -4.84
#